data_AF-A0A4S4E8U6-F1
#
_entry.id   AF-A0A4S4E8U6-F1
#
_cell.length_a   1.000
_cell.length_b   1.000
_cell.length_c   1.000
_cell.angle_alpha   90.00
_cell.angle_beta   90.00
_cell.angle_gamma   90.00
#
_symmetry.space_group_name_H-M   'P 1'
#
loop_
_entity.id
_entity.type
_entity.pdbx_description
1 polymer ?
#
loop_
_entity_poly.entity_id
_entity_poly.type
_entity_poly.pdbx_seq_one_letter_code
_entity_poly.pdbx_strand_id
1 'polypeptide(L)'
;MDTRAGFSDSNDLSGGNSSSICYVANTESLSPEPPFPPDITAMRRLSENLESIFDSSPPPEFDFFADASIAVAGGREVAVHRCILSARSPFLKTVFCGKERGVKLELKELAKDFEVSFDALVVVLVYLYSGKVRSLPEGVCVCVDDQCSHAACRPAVDFVVEVLYASFIFQISELVALYQRHLLDILEKVAADDVLVVLSLANICGKACEKLLTRCIENIIRSDVDIITLEKTLPQPIAKQIVDSRKELGLHGPESSGFPDKHVKRILRALDSDDVELVRMLLKEGHTTLDDAYALHYAVAYCDAKTTTELLDLAIADVNHKNPRGYTVLHVAAMRKEPKIIVSLLTKGAQPSDLTSDGRKALQISKRLTRAADYYKSTEEGKASPKDRLCIEILEQAEGRDPLLGEASVSLAMAGDDLRMKLLYLENRVGLAKLLFPMEAKVAMDIAQVDGTSEFPLYSINSKNMPGVQRTTVDLNDAPFKIKDEHLNRLKALSKTVELGKRFFPRCSEVLNKIMDADDLSELAYLDNETHEERQLKKQRYMELQEVLTKAFTEDKREFDKSNISSSSSSTSMGVSRANGKLTFKK
;
A
#
# COMPACT_ATOMS: atom_id res chain seq x y z
N MET A 1 6.21 -66.99 -35.98
CA MET A 1 6.50 -67.82 -34.79
C MET A 1 6.65 -66.84 -33.65
N ASP A 2 5.53 -66.28 -33.20
CA ASP A 2 4.65 -66.81 -32.13
C ASP A 2 5.32 -66.54 -30.78
N THR A 3 4.78 -65.82 -29.79
CA THR A 3 3.43 -65.63 -29.24
C THR A 3 3.50 -64.40 -28.31
N ARG A 4 2.60 -63.40 -28.31
CA ARG A 4 1.20 -63.32 -27.83
C ARG A 4 0.99 -63.69 -26.34
N ALA A 5 0.77 -62.66 -25.52
CA ALA A 5 -0.21 -62.57 -24.42
C ALA A 5 -0.19 -61.10 -23.95
N GLY A 6 -1.28 -60.34 -23.82
CA GLY A 6 -2.69 -60.69 -23.71
C GLY A 6 -3.25 -60.09 -22.42
N PHE A 7 -3.80 -58.86 -22.54
CA PHE A 7 -4.87 -58.19 -21.78
C PHE A 7 -5.24 -58.65 -20.36
N SER A 8 -5.42 -57.67 -19.46
CA SER A 8 -6.77 -57.44 -18.89
C SER A 8 -6.92 -56.01 -18.34
N ASP A 9 -7.87 -55.29 -18.94
CA ASP A 9 -8.50 -54.05 -18.49
C ASP A 9 -9.60 -54.32 -17.44
N SER A 10 -10.18 -53.22 -16.93
CA SER A 10 -11.54 -53.05 -16.36
C SER A 10 -11.64 -53.07 -14.82
N ASN A 11 -12.28 -52.15 -14.10
CA ASN A 11 -13.18 -51.00 -14.37
C ASN A 11 -13.09 -50.06 -13.13
N ASP A 12 -13.02 -48.74 -13.26
CA ASP A 12 -14.13 -47.77 -13.37
C ASP A 12 -15.31 -47.97 -12.40
N LEU A 13 -15.52 -47.04 -11.46
CA LEU A 13 -16.58 -46.01 -11.52
C LEU A 13 -16.77 -45.23 -10.20
N SER A 14 -16.80 -43.90 -10.35
CA SER A 14 -17.60 -42.88 -9.61
C SER A 14 -17.38 -42.72 -8.10
N GLY A 15 -17.25 -41.54 -7.50
CA GLY A 15 -17.54 -40.16 -7.90
C GLY A 15 -17.91 -39.41 -6.60
N GLY A 16 -17.57 -38.12 -6.47
CA GLY A 16 -18.12 -37.28 -5.39
C GLY A 16 -17.13 -36.30 -4.75
N ASN A 17 -17.46 -35.02 -4.89
CA ASN A 17 -16.74 -33.83 -4.44
C ASN A 17 -16.51 -33.69 -2.92
N SER A 18 -15.46 -32.92 -2.62
CA SER A 18 -15.34 -31.90 -1.55
C SER A 18 -15.65 -32.29 -0.10
N SER A 19 -14.64 -32.21 0.77
CA SER A 19 -14.58 -31.21 1.84
C SER A 19 -13.35 -31.44 2.72
N SER A 20 -12.63 -30.35 3.00
CA SER A 20 -11.77 -30.18 4.17
C SER A 20 -12.35 -30.87 5.40
N ILE A 21 -11.57 -31.68 6.11
CA ILE A 21 -11.69 -31.93 7.55
C ILE A 21 -10.31 -32.33 8.07
N CYS A 22 -9.80 -31.50 8.98
CA CYS A 22 -8.72 -31.81 9.90
C CYS A 22 -9.20 -32.85 10.92
N TYR A 23 -8.48 -33.95 11.16
CA TYR A 23 -8.47 -34.65 12.45
C TYR A 23 -7.03 -35.17 12.67
N VAL A 24 -6.29 -34.60 13.62
CA VAL A 24 -6.16 -35.01 15.04
C VAL A 24 -5.37 -36.30 15.17
N ALA A 25 -4.29 -36.20 15.94
CA ALA A 25 -3.44 -37.30 16.35
C ALA A 25 -4.28 -38.42 17.00
N ASN A 26 -4.31 -39.57 16.33
CA ASN A 26 -4.61 -40.85 16.97
C ASN A 26 -3.34 -41.69 16.94
N THR A 27 -2.76 -41.87 18.13
CA THR A 27 -1.82 -42.92 18.47
C THR A 27 -2.50 -44.28 18.31
N GLU A 28 -2.39 -44.91 17.14
CA GLU A 28 -2.55 -46.37 17.03
C GLU A 28 -1.44 -46.94 16.15
N SER A 29 -0.83 -48.01 16.66
CA SER A 29 0.38 -48.65 16.17
C SER A 29 0.24 -49.16 14.72
N LEU A 30 0.99 -48.56 13.80
CA LEU A 30 1.31 -49.16 12.50
C LEU A 30 2.66 -49.88 12.59
N SER A 31 2.63 -51.15 12.20
CA SER A 31 3.79 -51.99 11.95
C SER A 31 4.86 -51.25 11.13
N PRO A 32 6.16 -51.37 11.46
CA PRO A 32 7.20 -50.65 10.74
C PRO A 32 7.26 -51.14 9.30
N GLU A 33 7.14 -50.22 8.34
CA GLU A 33 7.51 -50.47 6.95
C GLU A 33 8.91 -51.13 6.90
N PRO A 34 9.15 -52.05 5.96
CA PRO A 34 10.46 -52.67 5.84
C PRO A 34 11.53 -51.58 5.64
N PRO A 35 12.66 -51.65 6.36
CA PRO A 35 13.69 -50.62 6.27
C PRO A 35 14.18 -50.53 4.82
N PHE A 36 14.15 -49.32 4.27
CA PHE A 36 14.76 -49.03 2.97
C PHE A 36 16.22 -49.51 2.96
N PRO A 37 16.74 -49.97 1.80
CA PRO A 37 18.15 -50.27 1.64
C PRO A 37 19.04 -49.17 2.27
N PRO A 38 20.17 -49.52 2.92
CA PRO A 38 21.00 -48.57 3.67
C PRO A 38 21.46 -47.39 2.81
N ASP A 39 21.72 -47.62 1.53
CA ASP A 39 22.11 -46.59 0.57
C ASP A 39 20.99 -45.56 0.32
N ILE A 40 19.73 -46.01 0.23
CA ILE A 40 18.57 -45.11 0.06
C ILE A 40 18.37 -44.27 1.31
N THR A 41 18.56 -44.87 2.50
CA THR A 41 18.49 -44.16 3.78
C THR A 41 19.60 -43.09 3.88
N ALA A 42 20.82 -43.41 3.45
CA ALA A 42 21.94 -42.47 3.43
C ALA A 42 21.70 -41.31 2.44
N MET A 43 21.21 -41.59 1.23
CA MET A 43 20.90 -40.54 0.24
C MET A 43 19.73 -39.66 0.67
N ARG A 44 18.71 -40.21 1.34
CA ARG A 44 17.61 -39.43 1.92
C ARG A 44 18.13 -38.46 2.97
N ARG A 45 18.98 -38.93 3.89
CA ARG A 45 19.63 -38.08 4.89
C ARG A 45 20.49 -36.98 4.26
N LEU A 46 21.23 -37.30 3.19
CA LEU A 46 21.99 -36.28 2.45
C LEU A 46 21.07 -35.22 1.84
N SER A 47 19.98 -35.64 1.19
CA SER A 47 18.96 -34.74 0.63
C SER A 47 18.35 -33.82 1.69
N GLU A 48 17.98 -34.36 2.86
CA GLU A 48 17.46 -33.59 4.00
C GLU A 48 18.49 -32.59 4.55
N ASN A 49 19.75 -32.98 4.67
CA ASN A 49 20.81 -32.09 5.12
C ASN A 49 21.06 -30.95 4.12
N LEU A 50 21.08 -31.25 2.82
CA LEU A 50 21.24 -30.24 1.76
C LEU A 50 20.04 -29.28 1.69
N GLU A 51 18.83 -29.78 1.98
CA GLU A 51 17.63 -28.96 2.07
C GLU A 51 17.71 -27.95 3.23
N SER A 52 18.22 -28.39 4.39
CA SER A 52 18.31 -27.55 5.60
C SER A 52 19.21 -26.31 5.46
N ILE A 53 20.06 -26.28 4.42
CA ILE A 53 20.90 -25.10 4.06
C ILE A 53 20.04 -23.86 3.81
N PHE A 54 18.82 -24.04 3.29
CA PHE A 54 17.92 -22.94 2.90
C PHE A 54 16.88 -22.58 3.96
N ASP A 55 16.99 -23.13 5.17
CA ASP A 55 16.09 -22.80 6.27
C ASP A 55 16.58 -21.54 7.00
N SER A 56 15.67 -20.86 7.71
CA SER A 56 15.74 -19.44 8.14
C SER A 56 16.85 -19.05 9.13
N SER A 57 17.84 -19.90 9.33
CA SER A 57 19.15 -19.55 9.88
C SER A 57 20.16 -20.56 9.32
N PRO A 58 20.89 -20.26 8.23
CA PRO A 58 21.95 -21.14 7.81
C PRO A 58 22.90 -21.29 9.00
N PRO A 59 23.23 -22.52 9.43
CA PRO A 59 24.27 -22.69 10.43
C PRO A 59 25.52 -21.97 9.92
N PRO A 60 26.23 -21.18 10.75
CA PRO A 60 27.42 -20.41 10.34
C PRO A 60 28.53 -21.27 9.71
N GLU A 61 28.39 -22.59 9.74
CA GLU A 61 29.30 -23.58 9.17
C GLU A 61 29.08 -23.86 7.66
N PHE A 62 27.93 -23.50 7.06
CA PHE A 62 27.63 -23.85 5.65
C PHE A 62 28.13 -22.83 4.61
N ASP A 63 28.14 -21.54 4.94
CA ASP A 63 28.76 -20.51 4.09
C ASP A 63 30.25 -20.78 3.87
N PHE A 64 30.89 -21.53 4.77
CA PHE A 64 32.31 -21.88 4.70
C PHE A 64 32.68 -22.73 3.48
N PHE A 65 31.78 -23.60 3.01
CA PHE A 65 32.04 -24.49 1.86
C PHE A 65 31.46 -23.99 0.54
N ALA A 66 30.63 -22.95 0.57
CA ALA A 66 30.15 -22.31 -0.65
C ALA A 66 31.33 -21.78 -1.47
N ASP A 67 31.25 -21.93 -2.78
CA ASP A 67 32.35 -21.59 -3.69
C ASP A 67 31.91 -20.72 -4.87
N ALA A 68 30.66 -20.24 -4.82
CA ALA A 68 30.08 -19.20 -5.66
C ALA A 68 28.88 -18.58 -4.94
N SER A 69 28.34 -17.51 -5.52
CA SER A 69 27.11 -16.88 -5.03
C SER A 69 26.27 -16.34 -6.17
N ILE A 70 24.96 -16.25 -5.92
CA ILE A 70 23.99 -15.66 -6.85
C ILE A 70 23.33 -14.46 -6.16
N ALA A 71 23.55 -13.27 -6.71
CA ALA A 71 22.92 -12.04 -6.25
C ALA A 71 21.58 -11.80 -6.95
N VAL A 72 20.60 -11.35 -6.18
CA VAL A 72 19.26 -10.99 -6.64
C VAL A 72 19.09 -9.47 -6.53
N ALA A 73 18.21 -8.90 -7.35
CA ALA A 73 17.82 -7.50 -7.24
C ALA A 73 17.43 -7.15 -5.78
N GLY A 74 17.97 -6.03 -5.27
CA GLY A 74 17.80 -5.62 -3.87
C GLY A 74 18.96 -6.02 -2.93
N GLY A 75 20.07 -6.53 -3.47
CA GLY A 75 21.32 -6.72 -2.72
C GLY A 75 21.38 -7.98 -1.85
N ARG A 76 20.35 -8.84 -1.92
CA ARG A 76 20.37 -10.17 -1.30
C ARG A 76 21.21 -11.13 -2.13
N GLU A 77 21.95 -11.99 -1.46
CA GLU A 77 22.87 -12.94 -2.08
C GLU A 77 22.64 -14.33 -1.50
N VAL A 78 22.66 -15.35 -2.36
CA VAL A 78 22.56 -16.76 -1.96
C VAL A 78 23.90 -17.43 -2.21
N ALA A 79 24.53 -17.94 -1.16
CA ALA A 79 25.73 -18.74 -1.26
C ALA A 79 25.40 -20.10 -1.88
N VAL A 80 26.21 -20.55 -2.86
CA VAL A 80 25.94 -21.79 -3.61
C VAL A 80 27.19 -22.62 -3.87
N HIS A 81 26.97 -23.90 -4.17
CA HIS A 81 27.99 -24.90 -4.46
C HIS A 81 27.97 -25.23 -5.95
N ARG A 82 29.03 -24.86 -6.67
CA ARG A 82 29.15 -25.05 -8.11
C ARG A 82 29.05 -26.52 -8.50
N CYS A 83 29.59 -27.43 -7.69
CA CYS A 83 29.55 -28.87 -7.97
C CYS A 83 28.12 -29.43 -8.01
N ILE A 84 27.27 -29.03 -7.05
CA ILE A 84 25.86 -29.47 -6.97
C ILE A 84 25.08 -28.88 -8.14
N LEU A 85 25.17 -27.57 -8.35
CA LEU A 85 24.43 -26.89 -9.41
C LEU A 85 24.84 -27.35 -10.81
N SER A 86 26.14 -27.54 -11.05
CA SER A 86 26.65 -28.02 -12.35
C SER A 86 26.27 -29.48 -12.63
N ALA A 87 26.08 -30.31 -11.59
CA ALA A 87 25.61 -31.68 -11.77
C ALA A 87 24.12 -31.75 -12.13
N ARG A 88 23.34 -30.74 -11.76
CA ARG A 88 21.87 -30.75 -11.83
C ARG A 88 21.30 -29.81 -12.90
N SER A 89 22.12 -28.92 -13.45
CA SER A 89 21.75 -27.98 -14.50
C SER A 89 22.86 -27.89 -15.55
N PRO A 90 22.60 -28.29 -16.81
CA PRO A 90 23.54 -28.10 -17.92
C PRO A 90 23.90 -26.62 -18.14
N PHE A 91 22.92 -25.73 -17.94
CA PHE A 91 23.12 -24.29 -18.01
C PHE A 91 24.13 -23.81 -16.97
N LEU A 92 23.91 -24.13 -15.69
CA LEU A 92 24.79 -23.69 -14.60
C LEU A 92 26.19 -24.28 -14.74
N LYS A 93 26.31 -25.52 -15.23
CA LYS A 93 27.61 -26.12 -15.58
C LYS A 93 28.38 -25.27 -16.58
N THR A 94 27.74 -24.82 -17.65
CA THR A 94 28.36 -23.93 -18.64
C THR A 94 28.67 -22.55 -18.05
N VAL A 95 27.77 -21.99 -17.24
CA VAL A 95 27.97 -20.68 -16.59
C VAL A 95 29.15 -20.69 -15.63
N PHE A 96 29.39 -21.78 -14.90
CA PHE A 96 30.52 -21.90 -13.99
C PHE A 96 31.82 -22.35 -14.66
N CYS A 97 31.77 -22.86 -15.88
CA CYS A 97 32.94 -23.34 -16.60
C CYS A 97 33.98 -22.22 -16.78
N GLY A 98 35.22 -22.47 -16.35
CA GLY A 98 36.33 -21.51 -16.46
C GLY A 98 36.28 -20.34 -15.47
N LYS A 99 35.33 -20.32 -14.53
CA LYS A 99 35.24 -19.27 -13.50
C LYS A 99 36.03 -19.64 -12.24
N GLU A 100 36.64 -18.63 -11.62
CA GLU A 100 37.41 -18.78 -10.39
C GLU A 100 36.53 -19.12 -9.17
N ARG A 101 37.16 -19.59 -8.08
CA ARG A 101 36.48 -19.84 -6.80
C ARG A 101 35.98 -18.52 -6.22
N GLY A 102 34.75 -18.50 -5.69
CA GLY A 102 34.12 -17.30 -5.15
C GLY A 102 33.49 -16.41 -6.22
N VAL A 103 33.21 -16.95 -7.40
CA VAL A 103 32.50 -16.21 -8.45
C VAL A 103 31.12 -15.76 -7.95
N LYS A 104 30.85 -14.47 -8.13
CA LYS A 104 29.53 -13.87 -7.95
C LYS A 104 28.80 -13.79 -9.29
N LEU A 105 27.59 -14.33 -9.35
CA LEU A 105 26.70 -14.26 -10.51
C LEU A 105 25.54 -13.30 -10.20
N GLU A 106 25.19 -12.45 -11.15
CA GLU A 106 24.02 -11.58 -11.02
C GLU A 106 22.81 -12.28 -11.68
N LEU A 107 21.74 -12.55 -10.93
CA LEU A 107 20.56 -13.23 -11.45
C LEU A 107 19.95 -12.45 -12.63
N LYS A 108 19.98 -11.12 -12.56
CA LYS A 108 19.50 -10.23 -13.64
C LYS A 108 20.26 -10.43 -14.96
N GLU A 109 21.53 -10.87 -14.91
CA GLU A 109 22.30 -11.18 -16.12
C GLU A 109 21.94 -12.55 -16.70
N LEU A 110 21.52 -13.49 -15.83
CA LEU A 110 21.08 -14.83 -16.23
C LEU A 110 19.62 -14.83 -16.73
N ALA A 111 18.77 -14.01 -16.11
CA ALA A 111 17.33 -13.91 -16.31
C ALA A 111 16.98 -12.50 -16.82
N LYS A 112 17.16 -12.27 -18.13
CA LYS A 112 17.08 -10.93 -18.73
C LYS A 112 15.67 -10.50 -19.12
N ASP A 113 14.81 -11.46 -19.45
CA ASP A 113 13.50 -11.19 -20.06
C ASP A 113 12.37 -11.06 -19.03
N PHE A 114 12.59 -11.55 -17.80
CA PHE A 114 11.61 -11.52 -16.73
C PHE A 114 12.30 -11.46 -15.35
N GLU A 115 11.73 -10.71 -14.41
CA GLU A 115 12.30 -10.55 -13.07
C GLU A 115 11.99 -11.76 -12.19
N VAL A 116 12.98 -12.24 -11.43
CA VAL A 116 12.84 -13.39 -10.52
C VAL A 116 13.16 -12.93 -9.11
N SER A 117 12.22 -13.13 -8.19
CA SER A 117 12.42 -12.81 -6.78
C SER A 117 13.39 -13.77 -6.10
N PHE A 118 13.92 -13.34 -4.96
CA PHE A 118 14.77 -14.17 -4.10
C PHE A 118 14.06 -15.46 -3.68
N ASP A 119 12.78 -15.34 -3.31
CA ASP A 119 11.99 -16.47 -2.81
C ASP A 119 11.76 -17.50 -3.93
N ALA A 120 11.52 -17.06 -5.17
CA ALA A 120 11.42 -17.95 -6.33
C ALA A 120 12.76 -18.63 -6.66
N LEU A 121 13.87 -17.89 -6.61
CA LEU A 121 15.21 -18.46 -6.79
C LEU A 121 15.48 -19.56 -5.74
N VAL A 122 15.17 -19.29 -4.47
CA VAL A 122 15.37 -20.25 -3.37
C VAL A 122 14.58 -21.53 -3.59
N VAL A 123 13.32 -21.45 -4.05
CA VAL A 123 12.51 -22.65 -4.36
C VAL A 123 13.21 -23.54 -5.40
N VAL A 124 13.75 -22.94 -6.46
CA VAL A 124 14.47 -23.69 -7.51
C VAL A 124 15.79 -24.27 -6.97
N LEU A 125 16.54 -23.50 -6.18
CA LEU A 125 17.79 -23.97 -5.58
C LEU A 125 17.56 -25.13 -4.60
N VAL A 126 16.54 -25.04 -3.74
CA VAL A 126 16.15 -26.13 -2.85
C VAL A 126 15.92 -27.41 -3.65
N TYR A 127 15.16 -27.34 -4.74
CA TYR A 127 14.92 -28.51 -5.58
C TYR A 127 16.22 -29.07 -6.18
N LEU A 128 17.15 -28.23 -6.64
CA LEU A 128 18.43 -28.70 -7.18
C LEU A 128 19.27 -29.44 -6.12
N TYR A 129 19.21 -28.99 -4.87
CA TYR A 129 19.95 -29.54 -3.75
C TYR A 129 19.30 -30.81 -3.18
N SER A 130 17.99 -30.80 -2.95
CA SER A 130 17.27 -31.87 -2.26
C SER A 130 16.60 -32.87 -3.21
N GLY A 131 16.26 -32.44 -4.43
CA GLY A 131 15.39 -33.18 -5.34
C GLY A 131 13.91 -33.19 -4.92
N LYS A 132 13.53 -32.39 -3.90
CA LYS A 132 12.15 -32.28 -3.41
C LYS A 132 11.53 -30.96 -3.82
N VAL A 133 10.23 -31.00 -4.11
CA VAL A 133 9.43 -29.79 -4.37
C VAL A 133 8.84 -29.32 -3.05
N ARG A 134 9.21 -28.11 -2.61
CA ARG A 134 8.58 -27.49 -1.44
C ARG A 134 7.17 -27.02 -1.76
N SER A 135 6.33 -26.96 -0.73
CA SER A 135 5.09 -26.19 -0.80
C SER A 135 5.39 -24.73 -1.11
N LEU A 136 4.45 -24.07 -1.78
CA LEU A 136 4.57 -22.66 -2.10
C LEU A 136 4.62 -21.83 -0.80
N PRO A 137 5.52 -20.86 -0.66
CA PRO A 137 5.61 -20.04 0.53
C PRO A 137 4.33 -19.21 0.72
N GLU A 138 3.58 -19.49 1.79
CA GLU A 138 2.30 -18.84 2.07
C GLU A 138 2.44 -17.31 2.18
N GLY A 139 3.50 -16.81 2.82
CA GLY A 139 3.73 -15.36 2.94
C GLY A 139 3.89 -14.63 1.59
N VAL A 140 4.32 -15.33 0.54
CA VAL A 140 4.61 -14.73 -0.78
C VAL A 140 3.46 -14.90 -1.76
N CYS A 141 2.71 -16.00 -1.65
CA CYS A 141 1.63 -16.34 -2.57
C CYS A 141 0.25 -15.80 -2.11
N VAL A 142 0.17 -15.20 -0.93
CA VAL A 142 -1.07 -14.67 -0.36
C VAL A 142 -1.21 -13.17 -0.64
N CYS A 143 -2.42 -12.75 -1.01
CA CYS A 143 -2.76 -11.33 -1.17
C CYS A 143 -3.37 -10.76 0.12
N VAL A 144 -3.54 -9.44 0.18
CA VAL A 144 -4.07 -8.75 1.37
C VAL A 144 -5.58 -8.92 1.55
N ASP A 145 -6.30 -9.31 0.49
CA ASP A 145 -7.76 -9.49 0.52
C ASP A 145 -8.15 -10.73 1.35
N ASP A 146 -8.79 -10.49 2.49
CA ASP A 146 -9.26 -11.48 3.45
C ASP A 146 -10.39 -12.38 2.92
N GLN A 147 -11.08 -11.95 1.86
CA GLN A 147 -12.13 -12.73 1.20
C GLN A 147 -11.61 -13.60 0.05
N CYS A 148 -10.32 -13.51 -0.26
CA CYS A 148 -9.72 -14.27 -1.34
C CYS A 148 -9.36 -15.70 -0.90
N SER A 149 -9.67 -16.70 -1.72
CA SER A 149 -9.25 -18.10 -1.49
C SER A 149 -7.77 -18.36 -1.77
N HIS A 150 -7.05 -17.36 -2.27
CA HIS A 150 -5.62 -17.37 -2.66
C HIS A 150 -5.19 -18.47 -3.65
N ALA A 151 -6.13 -19.23 -4.22
CA ALA A 151 -5.81 -20.29 -5.18
C ALA A 151 -5.29 -19.78 -6.54
N ALA A 152 -5.68 -18.57 -6.92
CA ALA A 152 -5.38 -17.96 -8.22
C ALA A 152 -5.33 -16.42 -8.15
N CYS A 153 -4.92 -15.87 -6.99
CA CYS A 153 -4.70 -14.43 -6.86
C CYS A 153 -3.40 -14.01 -7.53
N ARG A 154 -3.26 -12.72 -7.77
CA ARG A 154 -2.10 -12.15 -8.45
C ARG A 154 -0.75 -12.56 -7.83
N PRO A 155 -0.52 -12.44 -6.50
CA PRO A 155 0.73 -12.89 -5.89
C PRO A 155 1.03 -14.39 -6.11
N ALA A 156 0.01 -15.25 -6.05
CA ALA A 156 0.19 -16.68 -6.32
C ALA A 156 0.59 -16.94 -7.77
N VAL A 157 -0.08 -16.28 -8.73
CA VAL A 157 0.21 -16.40 -10.17
C VAL A 157 1.61 -15.88 -10.46
N ASP A 158 1.96 -14.68 -9.99
CA ASP A 158 3.27 -14.07 -10.19
C ASP A 158 4.38 -14.99 -9.65
N PHE A 159 4.22 -15.51 -8.44
CA PHE A 159 5.23 -16.38 -7.85
C PHE A 159 5.42 -17.69 -8.64
N VAL A 160 4.33 -18.33 -9.08
CA VAL A 160 4.42 -19.56 -9.89
C VAL A 160 5.07 -19.28 -11.26
N VAL A 161 4.75 -18.14 -11.87
CA VAL A 161 5.35 -17.65 -13.12
C VAL A 161 6.86 -17.42 -12.96
N GLU A 162 7.28 -16.79 -11.87
CA GLU A 162 8.70 -16.58 -11.54
C GLU A 162 9.45 -17.91 -11.39
N VAL A 163 8.89 -18.88 -10.65
CA VAL A 163 9.51 -20.19 -10.45
C VAL A 163 9.59 -20.96 -11.76
N LEU A 164 8.54 -20.91 -12.59
CA LEU A 164 8.55 -21.52 -13.94
C LEU A 164 9.67 -20.91 -14.80
N TYR A 165 9.80 -19.58 -14.80
CA TYR A 165 10.84 -18.90 -15.57
C TYR A 165 12.25 -19.22 -15.08
N ALA A 166 12.49 -19.17 -13.78
CA ALA A 166 13.77 -19.53 -13.19
C ALA A 166 14.16 -20.99 -13.52
N SER A 167 13.19 -21.91 -13.46
CA SER A 167 13.36 -23.31 -13.84
C SER A 167 13.70 -23.46 -15.33
N PHE A 168 13.07 -22.66 -16.19
CA PHE A 168 13.35 -22.63 -17.63
C PHE A 168 14.77 -22.13 -17.92
N ILE A 169 15.18 -21.00 -17.33
CA ILE A 169 16.53 -20.44 -17.49
C ILE A 169 17.60 -21.40 -17.01
N PHE A 170 17.39 -22.05 -15.87
CA PHE A 170 18.32 -23.06 -15.35
C PHE A 170 18.20 -24.43 -16.04
N GLN A 171 17.33 -24.56 -17.05
CA GLN A 171 17.13 -25.79 -17.84
C GLN A 171 16.75 -27.02 -16.99
N ILE A 172 15.82 -26.83 -16.04
CA ILE A 172 15.31 -27.88 -15.15
C ILE A 172 13.95 -28.35 -15.66
N SER A 173 13.96 -29.33 -16.56
CA SER A 173 12.77 -29.75 -17.32
C SER A 173 11.61 -30.25 -16.46
N GLU A 174 11.91 -30.89 -15.33
CA GLU A 174 10.97 -31.50 -14.41
C GLU A 174 10.16 -30.42 -13.68
N LEU A 175 10.83 -29.35 -13.23
CA LEU A 175 10.17 -28.21 -12.61
C LEU A 175 9.37 -27.40 -13.63
N VAL A 176 9.88 -27.22 -14.85
CA VAL A 176 9.14 -26.56 -15.93
C VAL A 176 7.82 -27.30 -16.18
N ALA A 177 7.86 -28.63 -16.36
CA ALA A 177 6.67 -29.43 -16.58
C ALA A 177 5.68 -29.39 -15.39
N LEU A 178 6.20 -29.38 -14.16
CA LEU A 178 5.39 -29.30 -12.95
C LEU A 178 4.62 -27.98 -12.83
N TYR A 179 5.33 -26.85 -12.91
CA TYR A 179 4.71 -25.54 -12.75
C TYR A 179 3.87 -25.12 -13.97
N GLN A 180 4.21 -25.61 -15.16
CA GLN A 180 3.34 -25.48 -16.33
C GLN A 180 2.00 -26.18 -16.09
N ARG A 181 2.00 -27.41 -15.54
CA ARG A 181 0.77 -28.12 -15.19
C ARG A 181 -0.02 -27.38 -14.12
N HIS A 182 0.67 -26.89 -13.08
CA HIS A 182 0.03 -26.11 -12.03
C HIS A 182 -0.69 -24.86 -12.58
N LEU A 183 -0.06 -24.10 -13.48
CA LEU A 183 -0.68 -22.94 -14.12
C LEU A 183 -1.89 -23.33 -14.98
N LEU A 184 -1.82 -24.45 -15.71
CA LEU A 184 -2.96 -24.97 -16.46
C LEU A 184 -4.15 -25.31 -15.57
N ASP A 185 -3.90 -25.91 -14.40
CA ASP A 185 -4.93 -26.34 -13.45
C ASP A 185 -5.68 -25.15 -12.79
N ILE A 186 -4.99 -24.02 -12.62
CA ILE A 186 -5.58 -22.81 -12.02
C ILE A 186 -6.11 -21.82 -13.05
N LEU A 187 -5.76 -21.94 -14.34
CA LEU A 187 -5.98 -20.91 -15.35
C LEU A 187 -7.42 -20.42 -15.47
N GLU A 188 -8.40 -21.30 -15.28
CA GLU A 188 -9.83 -20.96 -15.34
C GLU A 188 -10.31 -20.09 -14.16
N LYS A 189 -9.56 -20.10 -13.05
CA LYS A 189 -9.84 -19.30 -11.85
C LYS A 189 -9.09 -17.97 -11.85
N VAL A 190 -8.08 -17.82 -12.72
CA VAL A 190 -7.26 -16.61 -12.84
C VAL A 190 -8.08 -15.52 -13.55
N ALA A 191 -7.98 -14.28 -13.09
CA ALA A 191 -8.62 -13.15 -13.75
C ALA A 191 -8.03 -12.94 -15.16
N ALA A 192 -8.83 -12.49 -16.12
CA ALA A 192 -8.38 -12.40 -17.52
C ALA A 192 -7.14 -11.49 -17.70
N ASP A 193 -7.03 -10.40 -16.93
CA ASP A 193 -5.84 -9.54 -16.95
C ASP A 193 -4.60 -10.24 -16.39
N ASP A 194 -4.76 -11.16 -15.43
CA ASP A 194 -3.67 -11.95 -14.85
C ASP A 194 -3.21 -13.07 -15.78
N VAL A 195 -4.11 -13.62 -16.61
CA VAL A 195 -3.77 -14.56 -17.68
C VAL A 195 -2.80 -13.96 -18.68
N LEU A 196 -2.83 -12.64 -18.91
CA LEU A 196 -1.89 -11.96 -19.82
C LEU A 196 -0.43 -12.10 -19.36
N VAL A 197 -0.18 -12.18 -18.04
CA VAL A 197 1.18 -12.36 -17.52
C VAL A 197 1.65 -13.80 -17.65
N VAL A 198 0.75 -14.76 -17.47
CA VAL A 198 1.04 -16.16 -17.80
C VAL A 198 1.34 -16.32 -19.29
N LEU A 199 0.56 -15.63 -20.14
CA LEU A 199 0.71 -15.65 -21.59
C LEU A 199 2.05 -15.04 -22.05
N SER A 200 2.43 -13.88 -21.49
CA SER A 200 3.68 -13.22 -21.83
C SER A 200 4.88 -14.08 -21.46
N LEU A 201 4.87 -14.72 -20.28
CA LEU A 201 5.91 -15.66 -19.87
C LEU A 201 5.94 -16.90 -20.77
N ALA A 202 4.79 -17.50 -21.05
CA ALA A 202 4.72 -18.69 -21.91
C ALA A 202 5.29 -18.40 -23.30
N ASN A 203 5.11 -17.17 -23.81
CA ASN A 203 5.74 -16.72 -25.05
C ASN A 203 7.26 -16.60 -24.95
N ILE A 204 7.80 -16.06 -23.85
CA ILE A 204 9.25 -15.98 -23.59
C ILE A 204 9.86 -17.39 -23.56
N CYS A 205 9.21 -18.34 -22.87
CA CYS A 205 9.66 -19.72 -22.77
C CYS A 205 9.49 -20.52 -24.08
N GLY A 206 8.73 -20.00 -25.04
CA GLY A 206 8.51 -20.57 -26.37
C GLY A 206 8.08 -22.03 -26.34
N LYS A 207 8.81 -22.90 -27.05
CA LYS A 207 8.47 -24.33 -27.20
C LYS A 207 8.37 -25.08 -25.87
N ALA A 208 9.10 -24.66 -24.83
CA ALA A 208 9.02 -25.31 -23.53
C ALA A 208 7.63 -25.15 -22.88
N CYS A 209 6.91 -24.09 -23.22
CA CYS A 209 5.59 -23.76 -22.65
C CYS A 209 4.46 -23.74 -23.68
N GLU A 210 4.63 -24.39 -24.84
CA GLU A 210 3.69 -24.32 -25.98
C GLU A 210 2.24 -24.64 -25.58
N LYS A 211 2.00 -25.71 -24.80
CA LYS A 211 0.65 -26.07 -24.33
C LYS A 211 0.02 -24.98 -23.45
N LEU A 212 0.83 -24.32 -22.63
CA LEU A 212 0.36 -23.24 -21.76
C LEU A 212 0.06 -21.99 -22.59
N LEU A 213 0.94 -21.65 -23.54
CA LEU A 213 0.75 -20.56 -24.49
C LEU A 213 -0.57 -20.71 -25.25
N THR A 214 -0.81 -21.87 -25.87
CA THR A 214 -2.06 -22.14 -26.61
C THR A 214 -3.29 -21.98 -25.73
N ARG A 215 -3.26 -22.56 -24.51
CA ARG A 215 -4.40 -22.50 -23.59
C ARG A 215 -4.67 -21.09 -23.07
N CYS A 216 -3.63 -20.29 -22.83
CA CYS A 216 -3.75 -18.87 -22.48
C CYS A 216 -4.37 -18.07 -23.64
N ILE A 217 -3.92 -18.28 -24.89
CA ILE A 217 -4.50 -17.63 -26.06
C ILE A 217 -5.99 -17.96 -26.18
N GLU A 218 -6.36 -19.22 -26.05
CA GLU A 218 -7.76 -19.67 -26.08
C GLU A 218 -8.63 -19.07 -24.97
N ASN A 219 -8.06 -18.88 -23.78
CA ASN A 219 -8.74 -18.23 -22.66
C ASN A 219 -8.97 -16.74 -22.97
N ILE A 220 -7.93 -16.03 -23.42
CA ILE A 220 -8.00 -14.61 -23.76
C ILE A 220 -8.94 -14.36 -24.95
N ILE A 221 -8.97 -15.23 -25.96
CA ILE A 221 -9.93 -15.10 -27.08
C ILE A 221 -11.38 -15.01 -26.57
N ARG A 222 -11.71 -15.77 -25.51
CA ARG A 222 -13.06 -15.81 -24.90
C ARG A 222 -13.27 -14.78 -23.79
N SER A 223 -12.25 -14.02 -23.41
CA SER A 223 -12.35 -13.02 -22.34
C SER A 223 -12.85 -11.66 -22.83
N ASP A 224 -13.15 -10.79 -21.87
CA ASP A 224 -13.58 -9.40 -22.06
C ASP A 224 -12.41 -8.40 -22.17
N VAL A 225 -11.15 -8.88 -22.21
CA VAL A 225 -9.96 -8.02 -22.33
C VAL A 225 -10.03 -7.22 -23.62
N ASP A 226 -9.94 -5.90 -23.54
CA ASP A 226 -10.10 -5.00 -24.67
C ASP A 226 -8.86 -5.01 -25.60
N ILE A 227 -9.06 -4.55 -26.84
CA ILE A 227 -8.03 -4.57 -27.89
C ILE A 227 -6.83 -3.70 -27.51
N ILE A 228 -7.06 -2.55 -26.86
CA ILE A 228 -6.00 -1.63 -26.47
C ILE A 228 -5.09 -2.31 -25.44
N THR A 229 -5.68 -2.95 -24.43
CA THR A 229 -4.93 -3.74 -23.45
C THR A 229 -4.11 -4.83 -24.12
N LEU A 230 -4.66 -5.57 -25.09
CA LEU A 230 -3.90 -6.58 -25.83
C LEU A 230 -2.71 -5.98 -26.61
N GLU A 231 -2.92 -4.87 -27.32
CA GLU A 231 -1.88 -4.20 -28.11
C GLU A 231 -0.77 -3.59 -27.24
N LYS A 232 -1.09 -3.13 -26.02
CA LYS A 232 -0.13 -2.56 -25.08
C LYS A 232 0.64 -3.62 -24.28
N THR A 233 0.01 -4.75 -23.95
CA THR A 233 0.61 -5.77 -23.07
C THR A 233 1.32 -6.89 -23.82
N LEU A 234 0.87 -7.24 -25.04
CA LEU A 234 1.38 -8.40 -25.77
C LEU A 234 2.20 -8.00 -27.00
N PRO A 235 3.13 -8.86 -27.44
CA PRO A 235 3.78 -8.70 -28.74
C PRO A 235 2.75 -8.64 -29.88
N GLN A 236 2.99 -7.75 -30.85
CA GLN A 236 2.11 -7.56 -32.02
C GLN A 236 1.62 -8.83 -32.72
N PRO A 237 2.43 -9.88 -32.98
CA PRO A 237 1.94 -11.07 -33.66
C PRO A 237 0.86 -11.81 -32.85
N ILE A 238 1.01 -11.87 -31.52
CA ILE A 238 0.07 -12.56 -30.63
C ILE A 238 -1.20 -11.75 -30.47
N ALA A 239 -1.07 -10.44 -30.22
CA ALA A 239 -2.21 -9.54 -30.14
C ALA A 239 -3.07 -9.61 -31.42
N LYS A 240 -2.41 -9.56 -32.59
CA LYS A 240 -3.08 -9.70 -33.89
C LYS A 240 -3.77 -11.05 -34.05
N GLN A 241 -3.10 -12.16 -33.70
CA GLN A 241 -3.69 -13.50 -33.74
C GLN A 241 -4.97 -13.59 -32.91
N ILE A 242 -4.95 -13.07 -31.68
CA ILE A 242 -6.13 -13.06 -30.79
C ILE A 242 -7.25 -12.22 -31.39
N VAL A 243 -6.94 -11.02 -31.87
CA VAL A 243 -7.91 -10.10 -32.47
C VAL A 243 -8.56 -10.71 -33.72
N ASP A 244 -7.78 -11.31 -34.60
CA ASP A 244 -8.29 -11.94 -35.83
C ASP A 244 -9.14 -13.19 -35.49
N SER A 245 -8.71 -14.00 -34.51
CA SER A 245 -9.50 -15.15 -34.03
C SER A 245 -10.85 -14.73 -33.43
N ARG A 246 -10.89 -13.63 -32.67
CA ARG A 246 -12.14 -13.07 -32.12
C ARG A 246 -13.11 -12.62 -33.22
N LYS A 247 -12.59 -12.06 -34.33
CA LYS A 247 -13.41 -11.68 -35.49
C LYS A 247 -13.99 -12.90 -36.19
N GLU A 248 -13.17 -13.93 -36.42
CA GLU A 248 -13.60 -15.18 -37.07
C GLU A 248 -14.71 -15.89 -36.29
N LEU A 249 -14.64 -15.86 -34.96
CA LEU A 249 -15.64 -16.47 -34.08
C LEU A 249 -16.91 -15.63 -33.89
N GLY A 250 -16.99 -14.44 -34.48
CA GLY A 250 -18.13 -13.54 -34.29
C GLY A 250 -18.31 -13.07 -32.83
N LEU A 251 -17.25 -13.17 -32.01
CA LEU A 251 -17.25 -12.69 -30.61
C LEU A 251 -17.13 -11.15 -30.55
N HIS A 252 -17.10 -10.48 -31.70
CA HIS A 252 -17.39 -9.06 -31.84
C HIS A 252 -18.91 -8.85 -31.90
N GLY A 253 -19.50 -8.32 -30.82
CA GLY A 253 -20.89 -7.88 -30.83
C GLY A 253 -21.12 -6.69 -31.78
N PRO A 254 -22.36 -6.42 -32.21
CA PRO A 254 -22.71 -5.28 -33.05
C PRO A 254 -22.48 -3.91 -32.38
N GLU A 255 -22.30 -3.84 -31.05
CA GLU A 255 -21.84 -2.63 -30.33
C GLU A 255 -20.31 -2.49 -30.31
N SER A 256 -19.58 -3.53 -30.73
CA SER A 256 -18.16 -3.46 -31.09
C SER A 256 -17.96 -2.96 -32.53
N SER A 257 -18.98 -2.34 -33.14
CA SER A 257 -18.89 -1.64 -34.44
C SER A 257 -17.99 -0.41 -34.40
N GLY A 258 -17.48 -0.02 -33.24
CA GLY A 258 -16.37 0.91 -33.14
C GLY A 258 -15.04 0.18 -33.29
N PHE A 259 -14.53 0.05 -34.52
CA PHE A 259 -13.15 0.54 -34.70
C PHE A 259 -13.13 1.86 -33.92
N PRO A 260 -12.21 2.13 -32.97
CA PRO A 260 -12.23 3.43 -32.32
C PRO A 260 -12.28 4.41 -33.48
N ASP A 261 -13.32 5.26 -33.48
CA ASP A 261 -13.57 6.19 -34.57
C ASP A 261 -12.19 6.70 -35.00
N LYS A 262 -11.94 6.86 -36.30
CA LYS A 262 -10.66 7.42 -36.75
C LYS A 262 -10.28 8.64 -35.90
N HIS A 263 -11.28 9.35 -35.41
CA HIS A 263 -11.19 10.35 -34.34
C HIS A 263 -10.76 9.82 -32.94
N VAL A 264 -11.43 8.86 -32.29
CA VAL A 264 -10.98 8.21 -31.03
C VAL A 264 -9.53 7.71 -31.13
N LYS A 265 -9.14 7.04 -32.22
CA LYS A 265 -7.74 6.60 -32.42
C LYS A 265 -6.75 7.77 -32.42
N ARG A 266 -7.14 8.94 -32.94
CA ARG A 266 -6.30 10.14 -32.91
C ARG A 266 -6.18 10.69 -31.50
N ILE A 267 -7.26 10.70 -30.72
CA ILE A 267 -7.25 11.12 -29.31
C ILE A 267 -6.31 10.21 -28.50
N LEU A 268 -6.45 8.88 -28.62
CA LEU A 268 -5.59 7.94 -27.90
C LEU A 268 -4.11 8.05 -28.32
N ARG A 269 -3.83 8.33 -29.61
CA ARG A 269 -2.46 8.59 -30.09
C ARG A 269 -1.87 9.91 -29.58
N ALA A 270 -2.71 10.94 -29.39
CA ALA A 270 -2.29 12.18 -28.77
C ALA A 270 -1.92 11.96 -27.30
N LEU A 271 -2.72 11.15 -26.59
CA LEU A 271 -2.41 10.70 -25.22
C LEU A 271 -1.13 9.86 -25.15
N ASP A 272 -0.88 8.98 -26.12
CA ASP A 272 0.40 8.24 -26.23
C ASP A 272 1.63 9.14 -26.42
N SER A 273 1.41 10.36 -26.91
CA SER A 273 2.46 11.35 -27.15
C SER A 273 2.53 12.41 -26.04
N ASP A 274 1.77 12.24 -24.95
CA ASP A 274 1.60 13.19 -23.85
C ASP A 274 1.19 14.62 -24.32
N ASP A 275 0.48 14.72 -25.45
CA ASP A 275 0.08 15.99 -26.07
C ASP A 275 -1.37 16.35 -25.72
N VAL A 276 -1.56 16.91 -24.51
CA VAL A 276 -2.87 17.34 -24.00
C VAL A 276 -3.49 18.48 -24.82
N GLU A 277 -2.67 19.32 -25.45
CA GLU A 277 -3.16 20.39 -26.32
C GLU A 277 -3.73 19.83 -27.63
N LEU A 278 -3.11 18.81 -28.21
CA LEU A 278 -3.68 18.09 -29.34
C LEU A 278 -4.98 17.39 -28.95
N VAL A 279 -5.07 16.78 -27.77
CA VAL A 279 -6.33 16.25 -27.25
C VAL A 279 -7.39 17.36 -27.17
N ARG A 280 -7.06 18.53 -26.62
CA ARG A 280 -7.94 19.69 -26.55
C ARG A 280 -8.42 20.16 -27.92
N MET A 281 -7.53 20.18 -28.92
CA MET A 281 -7.88 20.54 -30.30
C MET A 281 -8.84 19.53 -30.92
N LEU A 282 -8.57 18.23 -30.77
CA LEU A 282 -9.42 17.16 -31.29
C LEU A 282 -10.83 17.20 -30.67
N LEU A 283 -10.93 17.44 -29.36
CA LEU A 283 -12.21 17.58 -28.67
C LEU A 283 -13.02 18.80 -29.16
N LYS A 284 -12.36 19.90 -29.54
CA LYS A 284 -13.02 21.10 -30.10
C LYS A 284 -13.63 20.87 -31.49
N GLU A 285 -13.14 19.88 -32.24
CA GLU A 285 -13.75 19.49 -33.52
C GLU A 285 -15.16 18.89 -33.32
N GLY A 286 -15.52 18.50 -32.08
CA GLY A 286 -16.89 18.13 -31.68
C GLY A 286 -17.34 16.75 -32.15
N HIS A 287 -16.41 15.88 -32.54
CA HIS A 287 -16.72 14.57 -33.11
C HIS A 287 -16.88 13.46 -32.05
N THR A 288 -16.16 13.50 -30.93
CA THR A 288 -16.34 12.57 -29.79
C THR A 288 -15.98 13.24 -28.46
N THR A 289 -16.64 12.86 -27.37
CA THR A 289 -16.27 13.32 -26.03
C THR A 289 -15.12 12.49 -25.44
N LEU A 290 -14.55 12.93 -24.30
CA LEU A 290 -13.55 12.13 -23.57
C LEU A 290 -14.13 10.81 -23.05
N ASP A 291 -15.40 10.82 -22.65
CA ASP A 291 -16.10 9.65 -22.11
C ASP A 291 -16.38 8.63 -23.22
N ASP A 292 -16.85 9.08 -24.39
CA ASP A 292 -17.05 8.21 -25.57
C ASP A 292 -15.76 7.53 -26.03
N ALA A 293 -14.63 8.22 -25.86
CA ALA A 293 -13.30 7.71 -26.19
C ALA A 293 -12.68 6.83 -25.08
N TYR A 294 -13.31 6.74 -23.90
CA TYR A 294 -12.73 6.19 -22.67
C TYR A 294 -11.31 6.73 -22.41
N ALA A 295 -11.08 7.98 -22.78
CA ALA A 295 -9.77 8.60 -22.81
C ALA A 295 -9.16 8.72 -21.42
N LEU A 296 -10.00 8.91 -20.39
CA LEU A 296 -9.54 8.96 -19.01
C LEU A 296 -9.10 7.59 -18.49
N HIS A 297 -9.82 6.50 -18.81
CA HIS A 297 -9.36 5.13 -18.51
C HIS A 297 -8.02 4.85 -19.17
N TYR A 298 -7.87 5.26 -20.44
CA TYR A 298 -6.62 5.11 -21.19
C TYR A 298 -5.46 5.87 -20.55
N ALA A 299 -5.67 7.16 -20.22
CA ALA A 299 -4.64 8.00 -19.62
C ALA A 299 -4.20 7.43 -18.25
N VAL A 300 -5.17 7.03 -17.43
CA VAL A 300 -4.90 6.39 -16.13
C VAL A 300 -4.16 5.06 -16.30
N ALA A 301 -4.42 4.27 -17.35
CA ALA A 301 -3.73 3.00 -17.57
C ALA A 301 -2.30 3.17 -18.12
N TYR A 302 -2.08 4.08 -19.08
CA TYR A 302 -0.88 4.07 -19.92
C TYR A 302 -0.07 5.37 -19.97
N CYS A 303 -0.67 6.53 -19.68
CA CYS A 303 0.02 7.82 -19.76
C CYS A 303 0.74 8.17 -18.45
N ASP A 304 1.61 9.16 -18.46
CA ASP A 304 2.25 9.62 -17.23
C ASP A 304 1.25 10.27 -16.25
N ALA A 305 1.67 10.41 -14.98
CA ALA A 305 0.81 11.00 -13.95
C ALA A 305 0.47 12.47 -14.25
N LYS A 306 1.36 13.19 -14.95
CA LYS A 306 1.19 14.60 -15.29
C LYS A 306 0.08 14.79 -16.35
N THR A 307 0.15 14.07 -17.46
CA THR A 307 -0.87 14.05 -18.51
C THR A 307 -2.22 13.62 -17.93
N THR A 308 -2.22 12.63 -17.04
CA THR A 308 -3.44 12.21 -16.34
C THR A 308 -4.04 13.34 -15.51
N THR A 309 -3.22 14.08 -14.73
CA THR A 309 -3.71 15.22 -13.94
C THR A 309 -4.19 16.38 -14.81
N GLU A 310 -3.48 16.71 -15.89
CA GLU A 310 -3.89 17.78 -16.81
C GLU A 310 -5.21 17.44 -17.51
N LEU A 311 -5.42 16.17 -17.88
CA LEU A 311 -6.68 15.69 -18.46
C LEU A 311 -7.83 15.76 -17.44
N LEU A 312 -7.58 15.39 -16.18
CA LEU A 312 -8.55 15.52 -15.09
C LEU A 312 -8.90 16.99 -14.77
N ASP A 313 -7.95 17.90 -14.93
CA ASP A 313 -8.15 19.33 -14.69
C ASP A 313 -8.99 20.02 -15.77
N LEU A 314 -9.18 19.39 -16.93
CA LEU A 314 -10.17 19.85 -17.91
C LEU A 314 -11.60 19.80 -17.35
N ALA A 315 -11.88 18.92 -16.39
CA ALA A 315 -13.18 18.76 -15.73
C ALA A 315 -14.37 18.58 -16.71
N ILE A 316 -14.12 17.97 -17.87
CA ILE A 316 -15.11 17.70 -18.92
C ILE A 316 -15.47 16.21 -19.04
N ALA A 317 -14.78 15.33 -18.32
CA ALA A 317 -15.00 13.88 -18.32
C ALA A 317 -15.64 13.45 -16.99
N ASP A 318 -16.55 12.48 -17.05
CA ASP A 318 -17.12 11.87 -15.85
C ASP A 318 -16.14 10.84 -15.25
N VAL A 319 -15.62 11.15 -14.06
CA VAL A 319 -14.71 10.27 -13.31
C VAL A 319 -15.36 8.98 -12.83
N ASN A 320 -16.69 8.88 -12.82
CA ASN A 320 -17.41 7.66 -12.43
C ASN A 320 -17.91 6.88 -13.65
N HIS A 321 -17.58 7.33 -14.87
CA HIS A 321 -17.96 6.63 -16.08
C HIS A 321 -17.35 5.23 -16.12
N LYS A 322 -18.17 4.22 -16.44
CA LYS A 322 -17.75 2.83 -16.53
C LYS A 322 -17.41 2.48 -17.98
N ASN A 323 -16.27 1.84 -18.18
CA ASN A 323 -15.91 1.28 -19.47
C ASN A 323 -16.76 0.03 -19.80
N PRO A 324 -16.64 -0.56 -21.00
CA PRO A 324 -17.42 -1.75 -21.39
C PRO A 324 -17.20 -2.99 -20.51
N ARG A 325 -16.10 -3.03 -19.75
CA ARG A 325 -15.81 -4.10 -18.76
C ARG A 325 -16.46 -3.83 -17.40
N GLY A 326 -17.06 -2.65 -17.22
CA GLY A 326 -17.67 -2.19 -15.97
C GLY A 326 -16.69 -1.53 -15.00
N TYR A 327 -15.47 -1.18 -15.43
CA TYR A 327 -14.49 -0.48 -14.60
C TYR A 327 -14.67 1.03 -14.66
N THR A 328 -14.73 1.68 -13.50
CA THR A 328 -14.46 3.12 -13.37
C THR A 328 -12.96 3.41 -13.46
N VAL A 329 -12.58 4.66 -13.67
CA VAL A 329 -11.16 5.04 -13.72
C VAL A 329 -10.45 4.82 -12.38
N LEU A 330 -11.18 4.83 -11.25
CA LEU A 330 -10.63 4.50 -9.93
C LEU A 330 -10.23 3.02 -9.83
N HIS A 331 -11.01 2.11 -10.44
CA HIS A 331 -10.63 0.70 -10.53
C HIS A 331 -9.34 0.51 -11.34
N VAL A 332 -9.22 1.21 -12.48
CA VAL A 332 -7.99 1.17 -13.31
C VAL A 332 -6.80 1.76 -12.54
N ALA A 333 -7.00 2.85 -11.80
CA ALA A 333 -5.95 3.44 -10.96
C ALA A 333 -5.48 2.49 -9.84
N ALA A 334 -6.41 1.73 -9.24
CA ALA A 334 -6.09 0.69 -8.25
C ALA A 334 -5.25 -0.44 -8.86
N MET A 335 -5.49 -0.81 -10.12
CA MET A 335 -4.66 -1.78 -10.85
C MET A 335 -3.25 -1.26 -11.14
N ARG A 336 -3.13 0.04 -11.46
CA ARG A 336 -1.85 0.69 -11.74
C ARG A 336 -0.97 0.90 -10.51
N LYS A 337 -1.54 0.84 -9.30
CA LYS A 337 -0.82 1.01 -8.01
C LYS A 337 -0.09 2.35 -7.90
N GLU A 338 -0.71 3.44 -8.38
CA GLU A 338 -0.15 4.80 -8.30
C GLU A 338 -0.96 5.71 -7.36
N PRO A 339 -0.47 5.95 -6.12
CA PRO A 339 -1.22 6.71 -5.10
C PRO A 339 -1.63 8.11 -5.53
N LYS A 340 -0.76 8.80 -6.29
CA LYS A 340 -1.01 10.18 -6.76
C LYS A 340 -2.25 10.26 -7.66
N ILE A 341 -2.44 9.28 -8.54
CA ILE A 341 -3.58 9.23 -9.45
C ILE A 341 -4.86 8.91 -8.66
N ILE A 342 -4.79 7.95 -7.72
CA ILE A 342 -5.92 7.62 -6.83
C ILE A 342 -6.38 8.87 -6.05
N VAL A 343 -5.46 9.62 -5.43
CA VAL A 343 -5.80 10.85 -4.70
C VAL A 343 -6.43 11.90 -5.62
N SER A 344 -5.87 12.09 -6.83
CA SER A 344 -6.40 13.05 -7.80
C SER A 344 -7.83 12.69 -8.20
N LEU A 345 -8.11 11.42 -8.50
CA LEU A 345 -9.43 10.92 -8.85
C LEU A 345 -10.44 11.09 -7.70
N LEU A 346 -10.07 10.72 -6.47
CA LEU A 346 -10.92 10.91 -5.29
C LEU A 346 -11.23 12.40 -5.05
N THR A 347 -10.24 13.27 -5.25
CA THR A 347 -10.43 14.73 -5.12
C THR A 347 -11.39 15.29 -6.19
N LYS A 348 -11.46 14.65 -7.36
CA LYS A 348 -12.40 14.99 -8.44
C LYS A 348 -13.77 14.30 -8.31
N GLY A 349 -14.04 13.61 -7.20
CA GLY A 349 -15.34 13.01 -6.90
C GLY A 349 -15.53 11.57 -7.38
N ALA A 350 -14.43 10.83 -7.60
CA ALA A 350 -14.51 9.40 -7.88
C ALA A 350 -15.09 8.63 -6.68
N GLN A 351 -16.06 7.75 -6.93
CA GLN A 351 -16.76 6.98 -5.91
C GLN A 351 -15.98 5.71 -5.55
N PRO A 352 -15.46 5.58 -4.31
CA PRO A 352 -14.73 4.37 -3.89
C PRO A 352 -15.65 3.16 -3.68
N SER A 353 -16.95 3.40 -3.50
CA SER A 353 -17.98 2.36 -3.28
C SER A 353 -18.48 1.70 -4.56
N ASP A 354 -18.11 2.23 -5.74
CA ASP A 354 -18.55 1.68 -7.02
C ASP A 354 -18.08 0.24 -7.21
N LEU A 355 -18.96 -0.57 -7.78
CA LEU A 355 -18.70 -1.98 -8.06
C LEU A 355 -18.42 -2.22 -9.54
N THR A 356 -17.43 -3.07 -9.79
CA THR A 356 -17.16 -3.69 -11.09
C THR A 356 -18.21 -4.75 -11.43
N SER A 357 -18.17 -5.25 -12.67
CA SER A 357 -19.07 -6.32 -13.13
C SER A 357 -18.95 -7.62 -12.30
N ASP A 358 -17.77 -7.88 -11.73
CA ASP A 358 -17.51 -9.00 -10.81
C ASP A 358 -17.73 -8.66 -9.33
N GLY A 359 -18.38 -7.52 -9.04
CA GLY A 359 -18.82 -7.15 -7.68
C GLY A 359 -17.69 -6.67 -6.76
N ARG A 360 -16.59 -6.17 -7.31
CA ARG A 360 -15.43 -5.71 -6.53
C ARG A 360 -15.38 -4.19 -6.51
N LYS A 361 -14.87 -3.64 -5.40
CA LYS A 361 -14.50 -2.22 -5.28
C LYS A 361 -13.05 -2.01 -5.68
N ALA A 362 -12.66 -0.76 -5.89
CA ALA A 362 -11.27 -0.37 -6.12
C ALA A 362 -10.33 -0.84 -4.99
N LEU A 363 -10.77 -0.76 -3.73
CA LEU A 363 -10.01 -1.26 -2.58
C LEU A 363 -9.70 -2.75 -2.70
N GLN A 364 -10.71 -3.56 -3.04
CA GLN A 364 -10.56 -5.01 -3.14
C GLN A 364 -9.61 -5.40 -4.29
N ILE A 365 -9.67 -4.68 -5.41
CA ILE A 365 -8.70 -4.87 -6.50
C ILE A 365 -7.27 -4.58 -6.01
N SER A 366 -7.06 -3.47 -5.30
CA SER A 366 -5.73 -3.11 -4.76
C SER A 366 -5.21 -4.17 -3.76
N LYS A 367 -6.07 -4.65 -2.85
CA LYS A 367 -5.73 -5.70 -1.89
C LYS A 367 -5.34 -7.01 -2.57
N ARG A 368 -6.08 -7.44 -3.60
CA ARG A 368 -5.81 -8.69 -4.34
C ARG A 368 -4.54 -8.65 -5.18
N LEU A 369 -4.12 -7.47 -5.61
CA LEU A 369 -2.88 -7.26 -6.36
C LEU A 369 -1.65 -7.10 -5.46
N THR A 370 -1.85 -6.89 -4.16
CA THR A 370 -0.76 -6.63 -3.20
C THR A 370 -0.41 -7.91 -2.44
N ARG A 371 0.88 -8.23 -2.38
CA ARG A 371 1.40 -9.36 -1.61
C ARG A 371 1.33 -9.07 -0.11
N ALA A 372 0.79 -10.00 0.68
CA ALA A 372 0.60 -9.83 2.11
C ALA A 372 1.91 -9.56 2.87
N ALA A 373 2.99 -10.28 2.53
CA ALA A 373 4.30 -10.07 3.15
C ALA A 373 4.82 -8.63 2.98
N ASP A 374 4.56 -7.97 1.84
CA ASP A 374 5.00 -6.59 1.62
C ASP A 374 4.14 -5.58 2.37
N TYR A 375 2.85 -5.87 2.50
CA TYR A 375 1.91 -5.02 3.21
C TYR A 375 2.20 -4.96 4.72
N TYR A 376 2.43 -6.13 5.34
CA TYR A 376 2.67 -6.24 6.78
C TYR A 376 4.13 -5.98 7.21
N LYS A 377 5.05 -5.80 6.26
CA LYS A 377 6.45 -5.47 6.58
C LYS A 377 6.51 -4.12 7.28
N SER A 378 7.25 -4.04 8.40
CA SER A 378 7.47 -2.78 9.12
C SER A 378 8.27 -1.81 8.24
N THR A 379 7.70 -0.64 7.95
CA THR A 379 8.43 0.46 7.33
C THR A 379 9.40 1.02 8.37
N GLU A 380 10.70 0.93 8.11
CA GLU A 380 11.72 1.55 8.97
C GLU A 380 11.53 3.08 8.96
N GLU A 381 11.70 3.73 10.12
CA GLU A 381 11.54 5.18 10.26
C GLU A 381 12.38 5.94 9.21
N GLY A 382 11.71 6.79 8.41
CA GLY A 382 12.35 7.62 7.39
C GLY A 382 12.43 7.01 5.98
N LYS A 383 12.02 5.76 5.75
CA LYS A 383 11.88 5.19 4.39
C LYS A 383 10.48 5.44 3.82
N ALA A 384 10.40 5.66 2.51
CA ALA A 384 9.11 5.82 1.83
C ALA A 384 8.28 4.54 1.92
N SER A 385 7.00 4.65 2.30
CA SER A 385 6.07 3.52 2.30
C SER A 385 5.95 2.91 0.90
N PRO A 386 5.81 1.58 0.76
CA PRO A 386 5.51 0.95 -0.52
C PRO A 386 4.25 1.56 -1.14
N LYS A 387 4.28 1.82 -2.46
CA LYS A 387 3.16 2.44 -3.18
C LYS A 387 1.85 1.65 -2.99
N ASP A 388 1.94 0.33 -3.08
CA ASP A 388 0.81 -0.61 -2.96
C ASP A 388 0.09 -0.46 -1.62
N ARG A 389 0.87 -0.40 -0.53
CA ARG A 389 0.34 -0.18 0.83
C ARG A 389 -0.35 1.17 0.94
N LEU A 390 0.26 2.23 0.41
CA LEU A 390 -0.31 3.57 0.44
C LEU A 390 -1.62 3.64 -0.37
N CYS A 391 -1.71 2.95 -1.53
CA CYS A 391 -2.95 2.84 -2.30
C CYS A 391 -4.08 2.22 -1.48
N ILE A 392 -3.80 1.12 -0.77
CA ILE A 392 -4.77 0.44 0.10
C ILE A 392 -5.22 1.38 1.22
N GLU A 393 -4.29 2.00 1.95
CA GLU A 393 -4.60 2.92 3.06
C GLU A 393 -5.46 4.12 2.59
N ILE A 394 -5.17 4.69 1.42
CA ILE A 394 -5.96 5.79 0.83
C ILE A 394 -7.38 5.33 0.49
N LEU A 395 -7.53 4.16 -0.14
CA LEU A 395 -8.83 3.63 -0.53
C LEU A 395 -9.67 3.20 0.68
N GLU A 396 -9.05 2.62 1.72
CA GLU A 396 -9.71 2.32 3.00
C GLU A 396 -10.22 3.59 3.67
N GLN A 397 -9.40 4.64 3.71
CA GLN A 397 -9.82 5.94 4.24
C GLN A 397 -10.96 6.55 3.43
N ALA A 398 -10.97 6.36 2.11
CA ALA A 398 -12.02 6.86 1.22
C ALA A 398 -13.35 6.12 1.43
N GLU A 399 -13.34 4.81 1.70
CA GLU A 399 -14.56 4.04 2.00
C GLU A 399 -15.18 4.39 3.37
N GLY A 400 -14.35 4.77 4.35
CA GLY A 400 -14.81 5.19 5.68
C GLY A 400 -15.41 6.60 5.73
N ARG A 401 -15.36 7.36 4.63
CA ARG A 401 -16.00 8.67 4.48
C ARG A 401 -17.31 8.45 3.71
N ASP A 402 -18.45 8.81 4.32
CA ASP A 402 -19.74 8.73 3.62
C ASP A 402 -19.71 9.51 2.30
N PRO A 403 -20.31 8.99 1.21
CA PRO A 403 -20.29 9.64 -0.10
C PRO A 403 -21.22 10.85 -0.10
N LEU A 404 -20.67 12.03 0.20
CA LEU A 404 -21.36 13.30 -0.05
C LEU A 404 -21.12 13.71 -1.50
N LEU A 405 -22.18 13.51 -2.30
CA LEU A 405 -22.39 14.12 -3.62
C LEU A 405 -21.85 15.57 -3.68
N GLY A 406 -20.93 15.84 -4.62
CA GLY A 406 -20.74 17.20 -5.15
C GLY A 406 -19.82 18.14 -4.36
N GLU A 407 -18.90 17.64 -3.56
CA GLU A 407 -18.05 18.46 -2.69
C GLU A 407 -16.82 19.11 -3.36
N ALA A 408 -16.55 18.92 -4.65
CA ALA A 408 -15.44 19.62 -5.31
C ALA A 408 -15.72 21.14 -5.49
N SER A 409 -16.99 21.56 -5.52
CA SER A 409 -17.39 22.98 -5.57
C SER A 409 -17.92 23.50 -4.22
N VAL A 410 -18.34 22.61 -3.31
CA VAL A 410 -18.91 22.95 -2.01
C VAL A 410 -17.87 22.86 -0.87
N SER A 411 -16.83 22.02 -0.94
CA SER A 411 -15.80 21.94 0.11
C SER A 411 -14.80 23.10 0.10
N LEU A 412 -14.77 23.90 -0.96
CA LEU A 412 -14.12 25.22 -0.92
C LEU A 412 -14.95 26.27 -0.15
N ALA A 413 -16.26 26.07 -0.01
CA ALA A 413 -17.12 26.91 0.82
C ALA A 413 -17.28 26.34 2.26
N MET A 414 -17.23 25.02 2.45
CA MET A 414 -17.40 24.36 3.75
C MET A 414 -16.10 24.12 4.53
N ALA A 415 -14.91 24.22 3.91
CA ALA A 415 -13.66 24.39 4.66
C ALA A 415 -13.64 25.68 5.50
N GLY A 416 -14.57 26.61 5.26
CA GLY A 416 -14.81 27.76 6.11
C GLY A 416 -15.29 27.38 7.52
N ASP A 417 -16.14 26.36 7.68
CA ASP A 417 -16.78 26.07 8.97
C ASP A 417 -15.97 25.10 9.84
N ASP A 418 -15.32 24.07 9.29
CA ASP A 418 -14.49 23.13 10.10
C ASP A 418 -13.20 23.80 10.61
N LEU A 419 -12.51 24.58 9.77
CA LEU A 419 -11.35 25.36 10.21
C LEU A 419 -11.73 26.51 11.15
N ARG A 420 -12.92 27.10 11.00
CA ARG A 420 -13.44 28.14 11.91
C ARG A 420 -13.85 27.54 13.25
N MET A 421 -14.51 26.39 13.27
CA MET A 421 -14.83 25.67 14.50
C MET A 421 -13.56 25.23 15.23
N LYS A 422 -12.56 24.75 14.47
CA LYS A 422 -11.26 24.37 15.02
C LYS A 422 -10.45 25.57 15.54
N LEU A 423 -10.47 26.69 14.83
CA LEU A 423 -9.84 27.93 15.27
C LEU A 423 -10.52 28.44 16.55
N LEU A 424 -11.86 28.47 16.57
CA LEU A 424 -12.66 28.89 17.73
C LEU A 424 -12.41 27.99 18.94
N TYR A 425 -12.38 26.67 18.75
CA TYR A 425 -12.06 25.71 19.81
C TYR A 425 -10.67 25.96 20.40
N LEU A 426 -9.66 26.16 19.54
CA LEU A 426 -8.29 26.43 19.98
C LEU A 426 -8.17 27.79 20.66
N GLU A 427 -8.85 28.84 20.17
CA GLU A 427 -8.88 30.15 20.82
C GLU A 427 -9.57 30.11 22.18
N ASN A 428 -10.72 29.45 22.29
CA ASN A 428 -11.43 29.29 23.56
C ASN A 428 -10.63 28.48 24.57
N ARG A 429 -9.96 27.41 24.11
CA ARG A 429 -9.13 26.57 24.96
C ARG A 429 -7.87 27.29 25.45
N VAL A 430 -7.18 28.03 24.58
CA VAL A 430 -6.01 28.84 24.97
C VAL A 430 -6.48 30.01 25.85
N GLY A 431 -7.64 30.61 25.58
CA GLY A 431 -8.27 31.61 26.44
C GLY A 431 -8.60 31.09 27.84
N LEU A 432 -9.14 29.88 27.93
CA LEU A 432 -9.39 29.18 29.20
C LEU A 432 -8.08 28.87 29.93
N ALA A 433 -7.05 28.46 29.21
CA ALA A 433 -5.71 28.28 29.77
C ALA A 433 -5.12 29.60 30.30
N LYS A 434 -5.34 30.75 29.62
CA LYS A 434 -4.93 32.07 30.13
C LYS A 434 -5.66 32.47 31.41
N LEU A 435 -6.93 32.07 31.55
CA LEU A 435 -7.74 32.35 32.73
C LEU A 435 -7.31 31.49 33.93
N LEU A 436 -7.09 30.20 33.69
CA LEU A 436 -6.81 29.20 34.73
C LEU A 436 -5.31 29.07 35.06
N PHE A 437 -4.42 29.35 34.10
CA PHE A 437 -2.96 29.24 34.18
C PHE A 437 -2.26 30.42 33.48
N PRO A 438 -2.39 31.66 34.00
CA PRO A 438 -1.99 32.86 33.28
C PRO A 438 -0.49 32.91 32.95
N MET A 439 0.37 32.36 33.81
CA MET A 439 1.82 32.42 33.62
C MET A 439 2.30 31.32 32.67
N GLU A 440 1.77 30.10 32.82
CA GLU A 440 2.12 28.93 32.03
C GLU A 440 1.61 29.06 30.59
N ALA A 441 0.36 29.54 30.43
CA ALA A 441 -0.21 29.84 29.13
C ALA A 441 0.59 30.94 28.43
N LYS A 442 1.01 31.98 29.15
CA LYS A 442 1.84 33.05 28.59
C LYS A 442 3.17 32.52 28.06
N VAL A 443 3.89 31.70 28.83
CA VAL A 443 5.15 31.09 28.38
C VAL A 443 4.94 30.20 27.14
N ALA A 444 3.88 29.39 27.12
CA ALA A 444 3.57 28.54 25.97
C ALA A 444 3.15 29.34 24.71
N MET A 445 2.47 30.48 24.90
CA MET A 445 2.10 31.41 23.83
C MET A 445 3.33 32.13 23.27
N ASP A 446 4.26 32.57 24.13
CA ASP A 446 5.51 33.23 23.74
C ASP A 446 6.39 32.28 22.88
N ILE A 447 6.54 31.01 23.30
CA ILE A 447 7.29 29.99 22.55
C ILE A 447 6.64 29.67 21.20
N ALA A 448 5.31 29.69 21.15
CA ALA A 448 4.53 29.43 19.95
C ALA A 448 4.34 30.66 19.05
N GLN A 449 4.78 31.84 19.49
CA GLN A 449 4.64 33.13 18.79
C GLN A 449 3.18 33.51 18.49
N VAL A 450 2.24 33.18 19.39
CA VAL A 450 0.80 33.45 19.19
C VAL A 450 0.51 34.95 19.08
N ASP A 451 1.18 35.79 19.87
CA ASP A 451 0.98 37.25 19.88
C ASP A 451 1.49 37.94 18.60
N GLY A 452 2.31 37.27 17.79
CA GLY A 452 2.75 37.73 16.48
C GLY A 452 1.79 37.42 15.33
N THR A 453 0.63 36.81 15.61
CA THR A 453 -0.39 36.45 14.61
C THR A 453 -1.63 37.33 14.73
N SER A 454 -2.32 37.62 13.63
CA SER A 454 -3.50 38.51 13.64
C SER A 454 -4.67 37.88 14.41
N GLU A 455 -5.15 38.55 15.45
CA GLU A 455 -6.31 38.08 16.23
C GLU A 455 -7.57 38.10 15.37
N PHE A 456 -8.39 37.06 15.50
CA PHE A 456 -9.73 37.04 14.92
C PHE A 456 -10.59 38.06 15.68
N PRO A 457 -11.06 39.17 15.07
CA PRO A 457 -11.79 40.19 15.83
C PRO A 457 -13.17 39.66 16.22
N LEU A 458 -13.33 39.35 17.49
CA LEU A 458 -14.56 38.87 18.11
C LEU A 458 -15.44 40.07 18.53
N TYR A 459 -15.89 40.88 17.58
CA TYR A 459 -16.97 41.86 17.85
C TYR A 459 -18.31 41.11 17.89
N SER A 460 -18.59 40.38 18.97
CA SER A 460 -19.98 40.07 19.36
C SER A 460 -20.21 39.37 20.69
N ILE A 461 -19.24 39.35 21.63
CA ILE A 461 -19.59 39.02 23.03
C ILE A 461 -18.87 40.01 23.95
N ASN A 462 -19.67 40.94 24.49
CA ASN A 462 -19.41 41.92 25.55
C ASN A 462 -18.72 43.26 25.18
N SER A 463 -19.55 44.24 24.80
CA SER A 463 -19.65 45.46 25.61
C SER A 463 -20.98 46.19 25.37
N LYS A 464 -21.71 46.50 26.44
CA LYS A 464 -22.44 47.77 26.51
C LYS A 464 -21.77 48.61 27.58
N ASN A 465 -21.00 49.60 27.13
CA ASN A 465 -21.00 50.91 27.77
C ASN A 465 -20.65 51.98 26.73
N MET A 466 -21.64 52.85 26.50
CA MET A 466 -21.58 54.21 25.93
C MET A 466 -21.56 54.40 24.39
N PRO A 467 -22.11 55.53 23.90
CA PRO A 467 -23.04 55.54 22.78
C PRO A 467 -22.53 56.30 21.56
N GLY A 468 -23.00 55.86 20.40
CA GLY A 468 -22.89 56.61 19.15
C GLY A 468 -21.63 56.27 18.37
N VAL A 469 -21.80 55.46 17.33
CA VAL A 469 -21.45 55.75 15.93
C VAL A 469 -22.14 54.66 15.09
N GLN A 470 -22.59 55.07 13.91
CA GLN A 470 -23.61 54.43 13.08
C GLN A 470 -23.40 52.96 12.74
N ARG A 471 -24.54 52.25 12.63
CA ARG A 471 -24.72 51.05 11.81
C ARG A 471 -24.09 51.27 10.43
N THR A 472 -22.96 50.63 10.16
CA THR A 472 -22.65 50.22 8.79
C THR A 472 -23.27 48.85 8.59
N THR A 473 -24.34 48.85 7.81
CA THR A 473 -24.93 47.64 7.21
C THR A 473 -23.83 46.79 6.60
N VAL A 474 -23.65 45.58 7.12
CA VAL A 474 -22.78 44.58 6.49
C VAL A 474 -23.44 44.21 5.17
N ASP A 475 -22.79 44.61 4.09
CA ASP A 475 -23.15 44.24 2.72
C ASP A 475 -23.01 42.71 2.59
N LEU A 476 -24.12 42.03 2.34
CA LEU A 476 -24.17 40.58 2.17
C LEU A 476 -23.59 40.10 0.82
N ASN A 477 -22.98 41.01 0.04
CA ASN A 477 -22.27 40.70 -1.21
C ASN A 477 -20.75 40.62 -1.09
N ASP A 478 -20.16 40.70 0.11
CA ASP A 478 -18.75 40.35 0.26
C ASP A 478 -18.60 38.81 0.15
N ALA A 479 -17.72 38.40 -0.77
CA ALA A 479 -17.46 37.02 -1.19
C ALA A 479 -17.29 36.01 -0.03
N PRO A 480 -17.55 34.69 -0.24
CA PRO A 480 -17.34 33.68 0.78
C PRO A 480 -15.90 33.72 1.29
N PHE A 481 -15.75 33.67 2.62
CA PHE A 481 -14.49 33.75 3.38
C PHE A 481 -13.28 33.20 2.59
N LYS A 482 -12.44 34.08 2.03
CA LYS A 482 -11.09 33.69 1.64
C LYS A 482 -10.27 33.56 2.91
N ILE A 483 -10.02 32.34 3.37
CA ILE A 483 -9.06 32.06 4.45
C ILE A 483 -7.69 32.58 3.96
N LYS A 484 -7.28 33.74 4.47
CA LYS A 484 -5.95 34.32 4.23
C LYS A 484 -4.88 33.49 4.95
N ASP A 485 -3.65 33.48 4.44
CA ASP A 485 -2.49 32.79 5.04
C ASP A 485 -2.30 33.11 6.53
N GLU A 486 -2.72 34.29 6.96
CA GLU A 486 -2.73 34.73 8.35
C GLU A 486 -3.53 33.82 9.30
N HIS A 487 -4.71 33.33 8.87
CA HIS A 487 -5.56 32.45 9.70
C HIS A 487 -4.95 31.07 9.87
N LEU A 488 -4.27 30.55 8.84
CA LEU A 488 -3.53 29.30 8.92
C LEU A 488 -2.32 29.43 9.84
N ASN A 489 -1.64 30.58 9.83
CA ASN A 489 -0.53 30.85 10.74
C ASN A 489 -0.99 30.94 12.19
N ARG A 490 -2.13 31.58 12.47
CA ARG A 490 -2.70 31.63 13.81
C ARG A 490 -3.17 30.27 14.31
N LEU A 491 -3.81 29.48 13.46
CA LEU A 491 -4.21 28.11 13.78
C LEU A 491 -2.99 27.24 14.17
N LYS A 492 -1.89 27.35 13.39
CA LYS A 492 -0.63 26.65 13.68
C LYS A 492 -0.04 27.10 15.02
N ALA A 493 -0.04 28.40 15.31
CA ALA A 493 0.48 28.94 16.57
C ALA A 493 -0.33 28.44 17.78
N LEU A 494 -1.67 28.53 17.72
CA LEU A 494 -2.55 28.06 18.79
C LEU A 494 -2.46 26.55 19.01
N SER A 495 -2.39 25.76 17.93
CA SER A 495 -2.16 24.31 18.01
C SER A 495 -0.84 23.99 18.71
N LYS A 496 0.23 24.72 18.38
CA LYS A 496 1.54 24.56 19.00
C LYS A 496 1.54 24.94 20.47
N THR A 497 0.83 26.00 20.89
CA THR A 497 0.64 26.35 22.31
C THR A 497 -0.04 25.23 23.09
N VAL A 498 -1.11 24.66 22.53
CA VAL A 498 -1.84 23.54 23.14
C VAL A 498 -0.95 22.30 23.29
N GLU A 499 -0.14 22.00 22.28
CA GLU A 499 0.80 20.87 22.29
C GLU A 499 1.91 21.06 23.34
N LEU A 500 2.46 22.26 23.47
CA LEU A 500 3.41 22.61 24.54
C LEU A 500 2.77 22.42 25.92
N GLY A 501 1.52 22.88 26.09
CA GLY A 501 0.76 22.65 27.33
C GLY A 501 0.60 21.18 27.66
N LYS A 502 0.24 20.33 26.69
CA LYS A 502 0.16 18.87 26.87
C LYS A 502 1.50 18.25 27.26
N ARG A 503 2.60 18.75 26.71
CA ARG A 503 3.94 18.20 26.91
C ARG A 503 4.50 18.53 28.30
N PHE A 504 4.26 19.73 28.80
CA PHE A 504 4.82 20.18 30.09
C PHE A 504 3.84 20.04 31.27
N PHE A 505 2.53 20.04 31.00
CA PHE A 505 1.48 19.95 32.00
C PHE A 505 0.35 19.00 31.53
N PRO A 506 0.63 17.69 31.39
CA PRO A 506 -0.29 16.73 30.79
C PRO A 506 -1.61 16.60 31.57
N ARG A 507 -1.57 16.58 32.91
CA ARG A 507 -2.78 16.45 33.74
C ARG A 507 -3.60 17.73 33.71
N CYS A 508 -2.96 18.90 33.74
CA CYS A 508 -3.65 20.19 33.55
C CYS A 508 -4.33 20.29 32.17
N SER A 509 -3.67 19.78 31.12
CA SER A 509 -4.23 19.77 29.77
C SER A 509 -5.42 18.83 29.62
N GLU A 510 -5.44 17.71 30.36
CA GLU A 510 -6.58 16.79 30.42
C GLU A 510 -7.79 17.42 31.14
N VAL A 511 -7.56 18.15 32.23
CA VAL A 511 -8.60 18.93 32.91
C VAL A 511 -9.19 19.99 31.96
N LEU A 512 -8.36 20.70 31.21
CA LEU A 512 -8.83 21.66 30.20
C LEU A 512 -9.67 21.00 29.11
N ASN A 513 -9.30 19.82 28.61
CA ASN A 513 -10.14 19.10 27.62
C ASN A 513 -11.49 18.73 28.23
N LYS A 514 -11.53 18.23 29.46
CA LYS A 514 -12.78 17.86 30.14
C LYS A 514 -13.73 19.06 30.32
N ILE A 515 -13.19 20.26 30.56
CA ILE A 515 -13.98 21.50 30.63
C ILE A 515 -14.45 21.96 29.24
N MET A 516 -13.63 21.74 28.21
CA MET A 516 -13.97 22.08 26.82
C MET A 516 -15.01 21.13 26.19
N ASP A 517 -15.01 19.86 26.62
CA ASP A 517 -15.86 18.78 26.06
C ASP A 517 -17.18 18.61 26.84
N ALA A 518 -17.28 19.16 28.05
CA ALA A 518 -18.53 19.29 28.78
C ALA A 518 -19.23 20.61 28.38
N ASP A 519 -20.57 20.65 28.38
CA ASP A 519 -21.36 21.89 28.16
C ASP A 519 -21.10 22.99 29.24
N ASP A 520 -20.14 22.78 30.14
CA ASP A 520 -19.71 23.58 31.29
C ASP A 520 -19.09 24.95 30.94
N LEU A 521 -18.65 25.16 29.69
CA LEU A 521 -18.23 26.49 29.21
C LEU A 521 -19.35 27.54 29.35
N SER A 522 -20.59 27.09 29.18
CA SER A 522 -21.82 27.87 29.35
C SER A 522 -22.08 28.24 30.82
N GLU A 523 -21.59 27.42 31.75
CA GLU A 523 -21.75 27.62 33.19
C GLU A 523 -20.70 28.58 33.78
N LEU A 524 -19.54 28.72 33.14
CA LEU A 524 -18.50 29.68 33.55
C LEU A 524 -18.69 31.09 32.94
N ALA A 525 -19.49 31.20 31.87
CA ALA A 525 -19.82 32.47 31.25
C ALA A 525 -20.87 33.22 32.10
N TYR A 526 -20.60 34.47 32.48
CA TYR A 526 -21.58 35.34 33.13
C TYR A 526 -22.63 35.79 32.11
N LEU A 527 -23.89 35.43 32.33
CA LEU A 527 -25.04 35.99 31.61
C LEU A 527 -25.62 37.18 32.39
N ASP A 528 -25.97 38.26 31.69
CA ASP A 528 -26.42 39.54 32.29
C ASP A 528 -27.75 39.46 33.07
N ASN A 529 -28.40 38.29 33.14
CA ASN A 529 -29.68 38.07 33.84
C ASN A 529 -29.68 36.83 34.76
N GLU A 530 -28.62 36.62 35.54
CA GLU A 530 -28.55 35.50 36.49
C GLU A 530 -29.18 35.82 37.85
N THR A 531 -29.90 34.85 38.40
CA THR A 531 -30.39 34.87 39.78
C THR A 531 -29.23 34.77 40.79
N HIS A 532 -29.45 35.25 42.02
CA HIS A 532 -28.41 35.23 43.06
C HIS A 532 -27.96 33.80 43.44
N GLU A 533 -28.82 32.80 43.22
CA GLU A 533 -28.54 31.37 43.43
C GLU A 533 -27.68 30.79 42.31
N GLU A 534 -27.95 31.10 41.04
CA GLU A 534 -27.11 30.70 39.90
C GLU A 534 -25.70 31.26 40.02
N ARG A 535 -25.55 32.51 40.46
CA ARG A 535 -24.24 33.12 40.71
C ARG A 535 -23.46 32.41 41.83
N GLN A 536 -24.15 31.91 42.85
CA GLN A 536 -23.50 31.14 43.92
C GLN A 536 -23.09 29.74 43.46
N LEU A 537 -23.93 29.06 42.69
CA LEU A 537 -23.62 27.77 42.07
C LEU A 537 -22.42 27.86 41.12
N LYS A 538 -22.37 28.89 40.27
CA LYS A 538 -21.22 29.14 39.38
C LYS A 538 -19.94 29.43 40.15
N LYS A 539 -20.03 30.22 41.22
CA LYS A 539 -18.90 30.49 42.11
C LYS A 539 -18.41 29.21 42.81
N GLN A 540 -19.32 28.36 43.25
CA GLN A 540 -18.98 27.08 43.87
C GLN A 540 -18.29 26.14 42.85
N ARG A 541 -18.85 26.00 41.64
CA ARG A 541 -18.27 25.18 40.59
C ARG A 541 -16.92 25.70 40.11
N TYR A 542 -16.71 27.02 40.05
CA TYR A 542 -15.41 27.63 39.79
C TYR A 542 -14.38 27.26 40.88
N MET A 543 -14.77 27.29 42.16
CA MET A 543 -13.89 26.91 43.27
C MET A 543 -13.54 25.41 43.25
N GLU A 544 -14.51 24.55 42.94
CA GLU A 544 -14.30 23.11 42.77
C GLU A 544 -13.35 22.81 41.60
N LEU A 545 -13.54 23.47 40.45
CA LEU A 545 -12.63 23.37 39.32
C LEU A 545 -11.23 23.87 39.67
N GLN A 546 -11.11 24.97 40.41
CA GLN A 546 -9.84 25.51 40.87
C GLN A 546 -9.10 24.56 41.82
N GLU A 547 -9.83 23.80 42.66
CA GLU A 547 -9.25 22.77 43.53
C GLU A 547 -8.71 21.58 42.72
N VAL A 548 -9.52 21.05 41.79
CA VAL A 548 -9.10 19.98 40.86
C VAL A 548 -7.88 20.41 40.05
N LEU A 549 -7.87 21.67 39.61
CA LEU A 549 -6.79 22.26 38.83
C LEU A 549 -5.50 22.42 39.64
N THR A 550 -5.60 22.92 40.87
CA THR A 550 -4.45 23.10 41.75
C THR A 550 -3.82 21.75 42.08
N LYS A 551 -4.66 20.73 42.29
CA LYS A 551 -4.19 19.35 42.49
C LYS A 551 -3.46 18.83 41.26
N ALA A 552 -4.06 18.93 40.07
CA ALA A 552 -3.44 18.49 38.82
C ALA A 552 -2.08 19.18 38.56
N PHE A 553 -1.99 20.48 38.82
CA PHE A 553 -0.75 21.24 38.67
C PHE A 553 0.33 20.81 39.67
N THR A 554 -0.04 20.58 40.94
CA THR A 554 0.93 20.10 41.93
C THR A 554 1.44 18.69 41.61
N GLU A 555 0.61 17.85 40.99
CA GLU A 555 1.00 16.53 40.53
C GLU A 555 1.94 16.60 39.32
N ASP A 556 1.60 17.39 38.30
CA ASP A 556 2.46 17.62 37.13
C ASP A 556 3.84 18.18 37.54
N LYS A 557 3.87 19.15 38.47
CA LYS A 557 5.12 19.70 39.00
C LYS A 557 5.97 18.66 39.73
N ARG A 558 5.36 17.84 40.59
CA ARG A 558 6.06 16.78 41.34
C ARG A 558 6.63 15.71 40.41
N GLU A 559 5.92 15.37 39.35
CA GLU A 559 6.34 14.38 38.36
C GLU A 559 7.48 14.91 37.48
N PHE A 560 7.41 16.18 37.07
CA PHE A 560 8.49 16.87 36.38
C PHE A 560 9.76 16.98 37.25
N ASP A 561 9.64 17.36 38.52
CA ASP A 561 10.77 17.45 39.45
C ASP A 561 11.43 16.08 39.68
N LYS A 562 10.65 14.99 39.77
CA LYS A 562 11.17 13.61 39.82
C LYS A 562 11.96 13.24 38.57
N SER A 563 11.45 13.60 37.39
CA SER A 563 12.12 13.33 36.12
C SER A 563 13.46 14.07 35.96
N ASN A 564 13.61 15.26 36.56
CA ASN A 564 14.86 16.03 36.59
C ASN A 564 15.89 15.52 37.61
N ILE A 565 15.44 14.91 38.72
CA ILE A 565 16.33 14.29 39.71
C ILE A 565 16.93 12.98 39.15
N SER A 566 16.15 12.22 38.38
CA SER A 566 16.61 11.00 37.71
C SER A 566 17.61 11.26 36.56
N SER A 567 17.58 12.45 35.95
CA SER A 567 18.51 12.84 34.88
C SER A 567 19.80 13.53 35.37
N SER A 568 19.91 13.84 36.66
CA SER A 568 21.07 14.55 37.25
C SER A 568 22.12 13.63 37.90
N SER A 569 21.96 12.30 37.84
CA SER A 569 22.86 11.32 38.46
C SER A 569 23.63 10.45 37.47
N SER A 570 24.12 11.02 36.36
CA SER A 570 25.03 10.33 35.41
C SER A 570 25.96 11.31 34.68
N SER A 571 26.88 11.94 35.41
CA SER A 571 28.06 12.55 34.78
C SER A 571 29.23 12.54 35.76
N THR A 572 30.04 11.48 35.70
CA THR A 572 31.36 11.39 36.33
C THR A 572 32.30 12.42 35.69
N SER A 573 32.68 13.43 36.46
CA SER A 573 33.72 14.41 36.09
C SER A 573 35.11 13.78 36.24
N MET A 574 35.88 13.73 35.15
CA MET A 574 37.33 13.50 35.19
C MET A 574 38.02 14.61 35.99
N GLY A 575 38.89 14.19 36.92
CA GLY A 575 39.51 15.07 37.91
C GLY A 575 40.62 15.96 37.36
N VAL A 576 40.71 17.17 37.93
CA VAL A 576 41.94 17.95 38.04
C VAL A 576 41.96 18.58 39.45
N SER A 577 42.74 17.97 40.33
CA SER A 577 43.05 18.51 41.66
C SER A 577 44.19 19.53 41.56
N ARG A 578 43.99 20.75 42.04
CA ARG A 578 45.06 21.70 42.36
C ARG A 578 44.97 22.05 43.84
N ALA A 579 45.95 21.61 44.63
CA ALA A 579 46.13 22.01 46.02
C ALA A 579 46.97 23.30 46.09
N ASN A 580 46.52 24.23 46.94
CA ASN A 580 47.21 25.48 47.27
C ASN A 580 48.46 25.25 48.14
N GLY A 581 49.37 26.25 48.13
CA GLY A 581 50.76 26.21 48.63
C GLY A 581 50.96 25.92 50.13
N LYS A 582 52.18 25.95 50.68
CA LYS A 582 53.42 26.69 50.32
C LYS A 582 54.60 26.12 51.16
N LEU A 583 55.80 26.16 50.59
CA LEU A 583 57.14 26.38 51.20
C LEU A 583 57.60 25.53 52.42
N THR A 584 58.74 24.85 52.31
CA THR A 584 60.04 25.31 52.87
C THR A 584 61.22 24.36 52.57
N PHE A 585 62.27 24.96 52.00
CA PHE A 585 63.74 24.78 52.10
C PHE A 585 64.45 23.49 52.58
N LYS A 586 65.47 23.15 51.75
CA LYS A 586 66.86 22.67 52.01
C LYS A 586 67.01 21.29 52.68
N LYS A 587 67.87 20.42 52.16
CA LYS A 587 69.25 20.66 51.73
C LYS A 587 69.67 19.74 50.59
#